data_AF-A0A7S1LIP4-F1
#
_entry.id   AF-A0A7S1LIP4-F1
#
_cell.length_a   1.000
_cell.length_b   1.000
_cell.length_c   1.000
_cell.angle_alpha   90.00
_cell.angle_beta   90.00
_cell.angle_gamma   90.00
#
_symmetry.space_group_name_H-M   'P 1'
#
loop_
_entity.id
_entity.type
_entity.pdbx_description
1 polymer ?
#
loop_
_entity_poly.entity_id
_entity_poly.type
_entity_poly.pdbx_seq_one_letter_code
_entity_poly.pdbx_strand_id
1 'polypeptide(L)'
;LLQKSEFLQLMMLARSEVEFFNSATVIMRHLRDLQKGSQPVSMLVYGLTLTGVGLMAGEYFKIPAISFNLQPSSLPSQAKEWTAVQAIDSTGIKALEDFEKEWFTSQNSLDFCKVFSEKNPFTFFNIDKIRGWFGLPPGDTRVLLRERRSPVVIPMRAGTFDRPPDWWDGVITSDFIFLRTGAGGQSSLGGPLEGFVQRARDAGARLGVMTFSSM
;
A
#
# COMPACT_ATOMS: atom_id res chain seq x y z
N LEU A 1 21.00 17.27 -13.56
CA LEU A 1 19.59 17.29 -13.98
C LEU A 1 19.14 15.84 -14.13
N LEU A 2 18.74 15.20 -13.02
CA LEU A 2 18.11 13.88 -13.06
C LEU A 2 16.73 14.06 -13.70
N GLN A 3 16.57 13.63 -14.95
CA GLN A 3 15.26 13.57 -15.59
C GLN A 3 14.37 12.67 -14.72
N LYS A 4 13.43 13.30 -14.00
CA LYS A 4 12.29 12.62 -13.40
C LYS A 4 11.44 12.18 -14.60
N SER A 5 11.46 10.91 -14.95
CA SER A 5 10.54 10.35 -15.95
C SER A 5 9.43 9.57 -15.24
N GLU A 6 8.25 9.55 -15.86
CA GLU A 6 7.09 8.77 -15.45
C GLU A 6 7.45 7.29 -15.36
N PHE A 7 8.27 6.81 -16.31
CA PHE A 7 8.81 5.45 -16.27
C PHE A 7 9.60 5.17 -14.98
N LEU A 8 10.45 6.09 -14.52
CA LEU A 8 11.19 5.88 -13.27
C LEU A 8 10.26 5.80 -12.07
N GLN A 9 9.26 6.67 -12.00
CA GLN A 9 8.25 6.63 -10.92
C GLN A 9 7.46 5.32 -10.95
N LEU A 10 7.06 4.87 -12.14
CA LEU A 10 6.34 3.62 -12.35
C LEU A 10 7.18 2.42 -11.90
N MET A 11 8.46 2.38 -12.27
CA MET A 11 9.39 1.33 -11.87
C MET A 11 9.67 1.33 -10.37
N MET A 12 9.81 2.51 -9.75
CA MET A 12 9.94 2.62 -8.29
C MET A 12 8.69 2.06 -7.59
N LEU A 13 7.50 2.40 -8.07
CA LEU A 13 6.24 1.89 -7.53
C LEU A 13 6.13 0.37 -7.72
N ALA A 14 6.41 -0.13 -8.92
CA ALA A 14 6.36 -1.56 -9.25
C ALA A 14 7.35 -2.40 -8.43
N ARG A 15 8.54 -1.87 -8.13
CA ARG A 15 9.58 -2.56 -7.35
C ARG A 15 9.49 -2.34 -5.85
N SER A 16 8.68 -1.39 -5.39
CA SER A 16 8.62 -0.98 -3.98
C SER A 16 8.41 -2.13 -3.01
N GLU A 17 7.69 -3.17 -3.42
CA GLU A 17 7.42 -4.36 -2.61
C GLU A 17 8.55 -5.40 -2.66
N VAL A 18 9.19 -5.55 -3.82
CA VAL A 18 10.23 -6.55 -4.08
C VAL A 18 11.43 -6.35 -3.15
N GLU A 19 11.76 -5.10 -2.84
CA GLU A 19 12.87 -4.76 -1.93
C GLU A 19 12.65 -5.31 -0.49
N PHE A 20 11.42 -5.68 -0.14
CA PHE A 20 11.06 -6.25 1.17
C PHE A 20 10.81 -7.76 1.14
N PHE A 21 10.87 -8.42 -0.02
CA PHE A 21 10.62 -9.86 -0.14
C PHE A 21 11.59 -10.72 0.68
N ASN A 22 12.84 -10.26 0.77
CA ASN A 22 13.90 -10.83 1.59
C ASN A 22 13.59 -10.76 3.10
N SER A 23 12.71 -9.85 3.54
CA SER A 23 12.23 -9.76 4.91
C SER A 23 11.05 -10.70 5.22
N ALA A 24 10.44 -11.34 4.21
CA ALA A 24 9.25 -12.16 4.37
C ALA A 24 9.46 -13.31 5.39
N THR A 25 10.60 -13.99 5.35
CA THR A 25 10.89 -15.10 6.28
C THR A 25 11.01 -14.63 7.73
N VAL A 26 11.57 -13.44 7.95
CA VAL A 26 11.68 -12.82 9.27
C VAL A 26 10.30 -12.44 9.80
N ILE A 27 9.47 -11.80 8.96
CA ILE A 27 8.07 -11.45 9.31
C ILE A 27 7.29 -12.71 9.68
N MET A 28 7.37 -13.76 8.86
CA MET A 28 6.67 -15.02 9.11
C MET A 28 7.13 -15.71 10.39
N ARG A 29 8.43 -15.70 10.68
CA ARG A 29 8.97 -16.22 11.95
C ARG A 29 8.45 -15.41 13.13
N HIS A 30 8.51 -14.09 13.06
CA HIS A 30 8.06 -13.22 14.14
C HIS A 30 6.56 -13.42 14.45
N LEU A 31 5.72 -13.47 13.40
CA LEU A 31 4.30 -13.76 13.57
C LEU A 31 4.05 -15.15 14.18
N ARG A 32 4.80 -16.17 13.78
CA ARG A 32 4.70 -17.51 14.38
C ARG A 32 5.01 -17.48 15.87
N ASP A 33 6.01 -16.71 16.29
CA ASP A 33 6.40 -16.61 17.69
C ASP A 33 5.35 -15.82 18.49
N LEU A 34 4.79 -14.73 17.94
CA LEU A 34 3.68 -13.98 18.56
C LEU A 34 2.42 -14.85 18.72
N GLN A 35 2.10 -15.70 17.74
CA GLN A 35 0.95 -16.61 17.80
C GLN A 35 1.08 -17.67 18.90
N LYS A 36 2.29 -17.98 19.37
CA LYS A 36 2.52 -18.88 20.51
C LYS A 36 2.48 -18.18 21.86
N GLY A 37 2.50 -16.85 21.87
CA GLY A 37 2.50 -16.03 23.08
C GLY A 37 1.14 -16.00 23.78
N SER A 38 1.08 -15.28 24.90
CA SER A 38 -0.16 -15.08 25.67
C SER A 38 -1.17 -14.16 24.99
N GLN A 39 -0.74 -13.37 23.98
CA GLN A 39 -1.58 -12.47 23.21
C GLN A 39 -1.36 -12.71 21.71
N PRO A 40 -2.08 -13.68 21.12
CA PRO A 40 -1.96 -13.95 19.69
C PRO A 40 -2.44 -12.75 18.86
N VAL A 41 -1.83 -12.56 17.69
CA VAL A 41 -2.20 -11.48 16.77
C VAL A 41 -3.58 -11.76 16.19
N SER A 42 -4.54 -10.88 16.48
CA SER A 42 -5.92 -10.99 15.99
C SER A 42 -6.16 -10.29 14.65
N MET A 43 -5.23 -9.42 14.22
CA MET A 43 -5.32 -8.67 12.98
C MET A 43 -3.92 -8.26 12.49
N LEU A 44 -3.69 -8.38 11.19
CA LEU A 44 -2.51 -7.86 10.51
C LEU A 44 -2.85 -6.55 9.83
N VAL A 45 -2.05 -5.51 10.09
CA VAL A 45 -2.10 -4.25 9.35
C VAL A 45 -0.82 -4.13 8.55
N TYR A 46 -0.93 -3.96 7.24
CA TYR A 46 0.24 -3.88 6.34
C TYR A 46 0.17 -2.63 5.46
N GLY A 47 1.35 -2.09 5.13
CA GLY A 47 1.49 -0.99 4.19
C GLY A 47 1.63 -1.46 2.75
N LEU A 48 1.63 -0.52 1.81
CA LEU A 48 1.79 -0.77 0.37
C LEU A 48 2.99 -1.67 0.04
N THR A 49 4.15 -1.40 0.64
CA THR A 49 5.42 -2.10 0.37
C THR A 49 5.48 -3.52 0.93
N LEU A 50 4.43 -3.97 1.62
CA LEU A 50 4.32 -5.31 2.20
C LEU A 50 3.00 -5.98 1.83
N THR A 51 2.34 -5.56 0.74
CA THR A 51 0.98 -6.03 0.39
C THR A 51 0.91 -7.54 0.21
N GLY A 52 1.70 -8.11 -0.69
CA GLY A 52 1.78 -9.55 -0.98
C GLY A 52 2.30 -10.36 0.20
N VAL A 53 3.33 -9.86 0.91
CA VAL A 53 3.81 -10.51 2.15
C VAL A 53 2.73 -10.52 3.23
N GLY A 54 2.00 -9.42 3.41
CA GLY A 54 0.91 -9.27 4.37
C GLY A 54 -0.29 -10.16 4.04
N LEU A 55 -0.70 -10.21 2.77
CA LEU A 55 -1.74 -11.12 2.28
C LEU A 55 -1.35 -12.59 2.46
N MET A 56 -0.10 -12.94 2.15
CA MET A 56 0.45 -14.28 2.36
C MET A 56 0.45 -14.65 3.84
N ALA A 57 0.91 -13.76 4.72
CA ALA A 57 0.93 -13.98 6.16
C ALA A 57 -0.49 -14.16 6.72
N GLY A 58 -1.43 -13.30 6.33
CA GLY A 58 -2.84 -13.43 6.72
C GLY A 58 -3.46 -14.75 6.27
N GLU A 59 -3.15 -15.20 5.06
CA GLU A 59 -3.59 -16.49 4.53
C GLU A 59 -3.00 -17.67 5.31
N TYR A 60 -1.67 -17.68 5.52
CA TYR A 60 -0.97 -18.78 6.18
C TYR A 60 -1.40 -18.93 7.65
N PHE A 61 -1.45 -17.83 8.39
CA PHE A 61 -1.81 -17.83 9.81
C PHE A 61 -3.32 -17.76 10.06
N LYS A 62 -4.15 -17.60 9.01
CA LYS A 62 -5.60 -17.39 9.09
C LYS A 62 -5.98 -16.17 9.94
N ILE A 63 -5.22 -15.09 9.79
CA ILE A 63 -5.43 -13.82 10.51
C ILE A 63 -6.05 -12.82 9.54
N PRO A 64 -7.12 -12.10 9.93
CA PRO A 64 -7.64 -10.98 9.14
C PRO A 64 -6.54 -9.96 8.82
N ALA A 65 -6.40 -9.59 7.54
CA ALA A 65 -5.37 -8.68 7.10
C ALA A 65 -5.99 -7.43 6.45
N ILE A 66 -5.57 -6.25 6.88
CA ILE A 66 -6.06 -4.95 6.44
C ILE A 66 -4.88 -4.15 5.87
N SER A 67 -5.08 -3.57 4.69
CA SER A 67 -4.11 -2.65 4.10
C SER A 67 -4.32 -1.24 4.64
N PHE A 68 -3.23 -0.59 5.02
CA PHE A 68 -3.17 0.85 5.26
C PHE A 68 -2.35 1.48 4.12
N ASN A 69 -3.02 2.18 3.19
CA ASN A 69 -2.42 2.61 1.93
C ASN A 69 -2.32 4.14 1.83
N LEU A 70 -1.07 4.64 1.85
CA LEU A 70 -0.75 6.06 1.69
C LEU A 70 -0.68 6.52 0.24
N GLN A 71 -0.69 5.60 -0.72
CA GLN A 71 -0.58 5.90 -2.15
C GLN A 71 -1.72 5.20 -2.90
N PRO A 72 -2.94 5.79 -2.90
CA PRO A 72 -4.11 5.17 -3.51
C PRO A 72 -3.91 4.77 -4.98
N SER A 73 -3.11 5.53 -5.74
CA SER A 73 -2.82 5.25 -7.16
C SER A 73 -2.18 3.88 -7.40
N SER A 74 -1.62 3.26 -6.35
CA SER A 74 -1.10 1.90 -6.40
C SER A 74 -2.18 0.81 -6.42
N LEU A 75 -3.43 1.13 -6.06
CA LEU A 75 -4.54 0.19 -6.09
C LEU A 75 -5.00 -0.05 -7.52
N PRO A 76 -5.31 -1.31 -7.89
CA PRO A 76 -5.76 -1.63 -9.23
C PRO A 76 -7.11 -0.99 -9.54
N SER A 77 -7.22 -0.42 -10.74
CA SER A 77 -8.48 0.06 -11.31
C SER A 77 -8.41 -0.04 -12.84
N GLN A 78 -9.57 -0.22 -13.47
CA GLN A 78 -9.77 -0.14 -14.92
C GLN A 78 -10.32 1.22 -15.38
N ALA A 79 -10.54 2.15 -14.45
CA ALA A 79 -10.98 3.50 -14.74
C ALA A 79 -9.86 4.26 -15.48
N LYS A 80 -10.20 4.91 -16.61
CA LYS A 80 -9.20 5.54 -17.50
C LYS A 80 -8.53 6.76 -16.85
N GLU A 81 -9.30 7.47 -16.05
CA GLU A 81 -8.88 8.62 -15.25
C GLU A 81 -7.98 8.24 -14.07
N TRP A 82 -7.92 6.95 -13.70
CA TRP A 82 -7.12 6.48 -12.59
C TRP A 82 -5.71 6.07 -13.03
N THR A 83 -4.78 7.01 -12.97
CA THR A 83 -3.37 6.78 -13.31
C THR A 83 -2.56 6.30 -12.11
N ALA A 84 -1.56 5.43 -12.37
CA ALA A 84 -0.64 4.90 -11.37
C ALA A 84 0.37 5.96 -10.87
N VAL A 85 0.84 6.79 -11.79
CA VAL A 85 1.75 7.90 -11.55
C VAL A 85 1.23 9.16 -12.22
N GLN A 86 1.60 10.32 -11.68
CA GLN A 86 1.21 11.61 -12.24
C GLN A 86 2.13 11.93 -13.43
N ALA A 87 1.55 12.43 -14.51
CA ALA A 87 2.32 12.93 -15.65
C ALA A 87 3.19 14.10 -15.20
N ILE A 88 4.41 14.16 -15.72
CA ILE A 88 5.37 15.23 -15.50
C ILE A 88 5.23 16.17 -16.70
N ASP A 89 4.95 17.44 -16.44
CA ASP A 89 4.94 18.45 -17.49
C ASP A 89 6.38 18.74 -17.93
N SER A 90 6.81 18.09 -19.01
CA SER A 90 8.05 18.38 -19.73
C SER A 90 7.80 19.26 -20.95
N THR A 91 8.82 20.01 -21.37
CA THR A 91 8.77 20.98 -22.48
C THR A 91 9.27 20.38 -23.82
N GLY A 92 9.11 19.08 -24.03
CA GLY A 92 9.65 18.33 -25.15
C GLY A 92 8.71 18.18 -26.35
N ILE A 93 8.97 17.16 -27.17
CA ILE A 93 8.24 16.88 -28.42
C ILE A 93 6.89 16.25 -28.07
N LYS A 94 5.81 17.05 -28.14
CA LYS A 94 4.43 16.70 -27.72
C LYS A 94 3.98 15.28 -28.04
N ALA A 95 4.18 14.79 -29.27
CA ALA A 95 3.68 13.47 -29.67
C ALA A 95 4.38 12.30 -28.98
N LEU A 96 5.69 12.43 -28.68
CA LEU A 96 6.43 11.40 -27.96
C LEU A 96 6.11 11.45 -26.46
N GLU A 97 5.88 12.66 -25.93
CA GLU A 97 5.43 12.88 -24.56
C GLU A 97 4.01 12.36 -24.32
N ASP A 98 3.08 12.55 -25.25
CA ASP A 98 1.70 12.07 -25.11
C ASP A 98 1.66 10.53 -25.06
N PHE A 99 2.48 9.86 -25.88
CA PHE A 99 2.64 8.41 -25.83
C PHE A 99 3.33 7.94 -24.54
N GLU A 100 4.41 8.61 -24.13
CA GLU A 100 5.13 8.30 -22.89
C GLU A 100 4.21 8.46 -21.67
N LYS A 101 3.42 9.54 -21.62
CA LYS A 101 2.42 9.80 -20.59
C LYS A 101 1.34 8.74 -20.58
N GLU A 102 0.69 8.46 -21.70
CA GLU A 102 -0.40 7.48 -21.75
C GLU A 102 0.09 6.09 -21.33
N TRP A 103 1.26 5.66 -21.81
CA TRP A 103 1.77 4.34 -21.49
C TRP A 103 2.28 4.26 -20.05
N PHE A 104 3.19 5.14 -19.62
CA PHE A 104 3.87 5.00 -18.33
C PHE A 104 3.08 5.51 -17.13
N THR A 105 1.96 6.20 -17.35
CA THR A 105 1.04 6.57 -16.25
C THR A 105 -0.06 5.54 -16.02
N SER A 106 -0.27 4.60 -16.94
CA SER A 106 -1.40 3.67 -16.89
C SER A 106 -1.28 2.59 -15.81
N GLN A 107 -2.44 2.10 -15.34
CA GLN A 107 -2.51 0.93 -14.44
C GLN A 107 -2.04 -0.37 -15.12
N ASN A 108 -2.21 -0.50 -16.44
CA ASN A 108 -1.76 -1.67 -17.19
C ASN A 108 -0.24 -1.76 -17.22
N SER A 109 0.45 -0.64 -17.44
CA SER A 109 1.91 -0.60 -17.37
C SER A 109 2.43 -0.87 -15.96
N LEU A 110 1.73 -0.36 -14.94
CA LEU A 110 2.06 -0.71 -13.55
C LEU A 110 1.93 -2.22 -13.31
N ASP A 111 0.84 -2.81 -13.76
CA ASP A 111 0.57 -4.25 -13.60
C ASP A 111 1.65 -5.09 -14.28
N PHE A 112 1.97 -4.77 -15.54
CA PHE A 112 3.04 -5.43 -16.29
C PHE A 112 4.40 -5.32 -15.57
N CYS A 113 4.80 -4.10 -15.17
CA CYS A 113 6.06 -3.86 -14.47
C CYS A 113 6.11 -4.56 -13.11
N LYS A 114 5.00 -4.59 -12.37
CA LYS A 114 4.91 -5.23 -11.06
C LYS A 114 4.98 -6.75 -11.18
N VAL A 115 4.24 -7.36 -12.11
CA VAL A 115 4.33 -8.80 -12.41
C VAL A 115 5.76 -9.19 -12.78
N PHE A 116 6.39 -8.44 -13.69
CA PHE A 116 7.77 -8.69 -14.09
C PHE A 116 8.75 -8.59 -12.91
N SER A 117 8.55 -7.61 -12.03
CA SER A 117 9.42 -7.39 -10.87
C SER A 117 9.21 -8.45 -9.78
N GLU A 118 7.97 -8.81 -9.48
CA GLU A 118 7.60 -9.69 -8.36
C GLU A 118 7.74 -11.17 -8.68
N LYS A 119 7.59 -11.56 -9.94
CA LYS A 119 7.57 -12.97 -10.39
C LYS A 119 8.79 -13.35 -11.22
N ASN A 120 9.87 -12.57 -11.16
CA ASN A 120 11.10 -12.89 -11.89
C ASN A 120 11.61 -14.29 -11.48
N PRO A 121 11.64 -15.29 -12.39
CA PRO A 121 12.03 -16.65 -12.04
C PRO A 121 13.53 -16.76 -11.71
N PHE A 122 14.35 -15.80 -12.14
CA PHE A 122 15.79 -15.78 -11.92
C PHE A 122 16.17 -15.22 -10.54
N THR A 123 15.26 -14.56 -9.82
CA THR A 123 15.53 -14.11 -8.45
C THR A 123 15.19 -15.21 -7.45
N PHE A 124 15.99 -15.32 -6.38
CA PHE A 124 15.69 -16.26 -5.29
C PHE A 124 14.45 -15.83 -4.50
N PHE A 125 14.33 -14.51 -4.28
CA PHE A 125 13.19 -13.88 -3.65
C PHE A 125 12.24 -13.37 -4.73
N ASN A 126 11.22 -14.17 -5.02
CA ASN A 126 10.06 -13.78 -5.82
C ASN A 126 8.80 -14.27 -5.10
N ILE A 127 7.66 -13.62 -5.32
CA ILE A 127 6.47 -13.85 -4.48
C ILE A 127 5.97 -15.30 -4.55
N ASP A 128 6.03 -15.93 -5.72
CA ASP A 128 5.57 -17.31 -5.91
C ASP A 128 6.47 -18.33 -5.20
N LYS A 129 7.80 -18.16 -5.25
CA LYS A 129 8.75 -18.98 -4.49
C LYS A 129 8.56 -18.81 -3.00
N ILE A 130 8.39 -17.57 -2.54
CA ILE A 130 8.17 -17.27 -1.12
C ILE A 130 6.88 -17.92 -0.63
N ARG A 131 5.77 -17.79 -1.37
CA ARG A 131 4.51 -18.49 -1.07
C ARG A 131 4.70 -20.02 -1.04
N GLY A 132 5.46 -20.56 -1.99
CA GLY A 132 5.81 -21.98 -2.05
C GLY A 132 6.56 -22.49 -0.80
N TRP A 133 7.46 -21.71 -0.21
CA TRP A 133 8.15 -22.07 1.04
C TRP A 133 7.20 -22.28 2.22
N PHE A 134 6.00 -21.70 2.17
CA PHE A 134 4.96 -21.83 3.17
C PHE A 134 3.80 -22.74 2.73
N GLY A 135 3.94 -23.46 1.60
CA GLY A 135 2.92 -24.36 1.07
C GLY A 135 1.69 -23.65 0.51
N LEU A 136 1.80 -22.37 0.14
CA LEU A 136 0.73 -21.60 -0.47
C LEU A 136 0.84 -21.62 -2.00
N PRO A 137 -0.29 -21.60 -2.74
CA PRO A 137 -0.27 -21.58 -4.20
C PRO A 137 0.33 -20.25 -4.71
N PRO A 138 0.95 -20.23 -5.90
CA PRO A 138 1.35 -18.99 -6.59
C PRO A 138 0.20 -17.99 -6.66
N GLY A 139 0.52 -16.69 -6.72
CA GLY A 139 -0.53 -15.67 -6.66
C GLY A 139 -0.06 -14.31 -7.13
N ASP A 140 -0.95 -13.62 -7.84
CA ASP A 140 -0.74 -12.21 -8.16
C ASP A 140 -1.27 -11.32 -7.03
N THR A 141 -0.39 -10.51 -6.44
CA THR A 141 -0.73 -9.64 -5.31
C THR A 141 -1.94 -8.74 -5.59
N ARG A 142 -2.02 -8.13 -6.78
CA ARG A 142 -3.07 -7.17 -7.14
C ARG A 142 -4.39 -7.89 -7.40
N VAL A 143 -4.33 -9.04 -8.07
CA VAL A 143 -5.52 -9.89 -8.31
C VAL A 143 -6.06 -10.40 -6.97
N LEU A 144 -5.20 -10.95 -6.11
CA LEU A 144 -5.59 -11.46 -4.79
C LEU A 144 -6.22 -10.38 -3.91
N LEU A 145 -5.67 -9.15 -3.94
CA LEU A 145 -6.24 -8.02 -3.21
C LEU A 145 -7.70 -7.77 -3.59
N ARG A 146 -7.98 -7.76 -4.91
CA ARG A 146 -9.31 -7.51 -5.49
C ARG A 146 -10.26 -8.70 -5.29
N GLU A 147 -9.84 -9.91 -5.63
CA GLU A 147 -10.66 -11.12 -5.52
C GLU A 147 -11.09 -11.38 -4.08
N ARG A 148 -10.20 -11.15 -3.12
CA ARG A 148 -10.50 -11.30 -1.68
C ARG A 148 -11.25 -10.10 -1.11
N ARG A 149 -11.49 -9.05 -1.91
CA ARG A 149 -12.07 -7.77 -1.48
C ARG A 149 -11.43 -7.29 -0.18
N SER A 150 -10.09 -7.36 -0.12
CA SER A 150 -9.32 -7.13 1.10
C SER A 150 -9.60 -5.72 1.64
N PRO A 151 -9.83 -5.53 2.96
CA PRO A 151 -10.08 -4.20 3.49
C PRO A 151 -8.85 -3.29 3.28
N VAL A 152 -9.08 -2.10 2.73
CA VAL A 152 -8.04 -1.09 2.49
C VAL A 152 -8.49 0.22 3.13
N VAL A 153 -7.67 0.78 4.01
CA VAL A 153 -7.88 2.09 4.61
C VAL A 153 -6.92 3.08 3.97
N ILE A 154 -7.48 4.13 3.40
CA ILE A 154 -6.75 5.26 2.83
C ILE A 154 -6.92 6.44 3.79
N PRO A 155 -5.85 6.93 4.45
CA PRO A 155 -5.92 8.07 5.36
C PRO A 155 -5.97 9.38 4.59
N MET A 156 -7.04 9.58 3.83
CA MET A 156 -7.35 10.82 3.13
C MET A 156 -8.82 11.11 3.31
N ARG A 157 -9.19 12.39 3.43
CA ARG A 157 -10.58 12.81 3.55
C ARG A 157 -11.37 12.33 2.33
N ALA A 158 -12.58 11.84 2.54
CA ALA A 158 -13.50 11.50 1.44
C ALA A 158 -13.71 12.71 0.51
N GLY A 159 -13.69 12.48 -0.80
CA GLY A 159 -13.77 13.54 -1.82
C GLY A 159 -12.45 14.22 -2.17
N THR A 160 -11.30 13.78 -1.62
CA THR A 160 -9.98 14.28 -2.04
C THR A 160 -9.61 13.87 -3.47
N PHE A 161 -10.15 12.74 -3.93
CA PHE A 161 -10.05 12.26 -5.32
C PHE A 161 -11.34 11.55 -5.70
N ASP A 162 -11.62 11.46 -6.99
CA ASP A 162 -12.75 10.70 -7.50
C ASP A 162 -12.49 9.21 -7.30
N ARG A 163 -13.33 8.57 -6.48
CA ARG A 163 -13.23 7.14 -6.21
C ARG A 163 -13.47 6.35 -7.50
N PRO A 164 -12.55 5.47 -7.92
CA PRO A 164 -12.80 4.61 -9.07
C PRO A 164 -14.04 3.73 -8.88
N PRO A 165 -14.91 3.61 -9.90
CA PRO A 165 -16.18 2.89 -9.80
C PRO A 165 -15.99 1.38 -9.61
N ASP A 166 -14.82 0.83 -9.96
CA ASP A 166 -14.54 -0.60 -9.91
C ASP A 166 -13.83 -1.05 -8.62
N TRP A 167 -13.62 -0.13 -7.67
CA TRP A 167 -13.15 -0.43 -6.32
C TRP A 167 -14.25 -1.07 -5.46
N TRP A 168 -13.89 -2.14 -4.76
CA TRP A 168 -14.82 -2.85 -3.87
C TRP A 168 -15.12 -2.04 -2.58
N ASP A 169 -16.25 -2.36 -1.94
CA ASP A 169 -16.77 -1.65 -0.76
C ASP A 169 -15.78 -1.62 0.43
N GLY A 170 -14.85 -2.57 0.46
CA GLY A 170 -13.79 -2.66 1.48
C GLY A 170 -12.67 -1.63 1.33
N VAL A 171 -12.62 -0.86 0.24
CA VAL A 171 -11.69 0.28 0.10
C VAL A 171 -12.36 1.50 0.72
N ILE A 172 -11.87 1.97 1.86
CA ILE A 172 -12.45 3.10 2.61
C ILE A 172 -11.47 4.24 2.75
N THR A 173 -12.00 5.46 2.66
CA THR A 173 -11.27 6.68 3.03
C THR A 173 -11.55 7.00 4.49
N SER A 174 -10.55 7.51 5.20
CA SER A 174 -10.66 7.89 6.60
C SER A 174 -10.02 9.24 6.81
N ASP A 175 -10.61 10.04 7.70
CA ASP A 175 -9.95 11.22 8.23
C ASP A 175 -8.66 10.81 8.95
N PHE A 176 -7.64 11.65 8.81
CA PHE A 176 -6.34 11.44 9.44
C PHE A 176 -5.74 12.79 9.85
N ILE A 177 -4.83 12.75 10.81
CA ILE A 177 -4.02 13.90 11.21
C ILE A 177 -2.59 13.46 11.45
N PHE A 178 -1.62 14.23 10.94
CA PHE A 178 -0.21 13.99 11.23
C PHE A 178 0.15 14.54 12.61
N LEU A 179 0.62 13.66 13.49
CA LEU A 179 1.27 14.04 14.73
C LEU A 179 2.69 14.48 14.40
N ARG A 180 2.96 15.79 14.44
CA ARG A 180 4.33 16.30 14.51
C ARG A 180 4.68 16.46 15.98
N THR A 181 5.88 16.06 16.39
CA THR A 181 6.38 16.39 17.72
C THR A 181 6.29 17.90 17.91
N GLY A 182 5.41 18.34 18.81
CA GLY A 182 5.48 19.69 19.34
C GLY A 182 6.86 19.86 19.97
N ALA A 183 7.53 20.98 19.71
CA ALA A 183 8.79 21.31 20.35
C ALA A 183 8.68 20.99 21.85
N GLY A 184 9.57 20.13 22.36
CA GLY A 184 9.48 19.56 23.70
C GLY A 184 9.22 20.65 24.74
N GLY A 185 8.03 20.64 25.34
CA GLY A 185 7.63 21.65 26.32
C GLY A 185 6.13 21.86 26.51
N GLN A 186 5.27 21.42 25.59
CA GLN A 186 3.80 21.55 25.77
C GLN A 186 3.17 20.27 26.33
N SER A 187 2.41 20.40 27.42
CA SER A 187 1.66 19.32 28.07
C SER A 187 0.34 18.98 27.39
N SER A 188 -0.08 19.76 26.38
CA SER A 188 -1.31 19.55 25.60
C SER A 188 -0.95 19.13 24.17
N LEU A 189 -1.79 18.30 23.55
CA LEU A 189 -1.66 17.95 22.13
C LEU A 189 -1.98 19.14 21.20
N GLY A 190 -2.51 20.23 21.76
CA GLY A 190 -2.92 21.42 21.02
C GLY A 190 -4.33 21.27 20.42
N GLY A 191 -5.01 22.40 20.25
CA GLY A 191 -6.43 22.47 19.86
C GLY A 191 -6.83 21.65 18.61
N PRO A 192 -6.02 21.61 17.52
CA PRO A 192 -6.36 20.79 16.36
C PRO A 192 -6.41 19.28 16.64
N LEU A 193 -5.48 18.78 17.46
CA LEU A 193 -5.40 17.35 17.80
C LEU A 193 -6.48 16.96 18.80
N GLU A 194 -6.68 17.78 19.83
CA GLU A 194 -7.77 17.59 20.78
C GLU A 194 -9.13 17.62 20.08
N GLY A 195 -9.33 18.58 19.17
CA GLY A 195 -10.54 18.66 18.36
C GLY A 195 -10.74 17.45 17.44
N PHE A 196 -9.67 16.91 16.84
CA PHE A 196 -9.74 15.68 16.04
C PHE A 196 -10.15 14.48 16.90
N VAL A 197 -9.48 14.29 18.04
CA VAL A 197 -9.77 13.20 18.99
C VAL A 197 -11.19 13.32 19.53
N GLN A 198 -11.63 14.52 19.89
CA GLN A 198 -12.95 14.76 20.43
C GLN A 198 -14.03 14.47 19.39
N ARG A 199 -13.90 14.98 18.15
CA ARG A 199 -14.85 14.65 17.07
C ARG A 199 -14.94 13.16 16.79
N ALA A 200 -13.80 12.45 16.81
CA ALA A 200 -13.81 11.00 16.62
C ALA A 200 -14.56 10.29 17.75
N ARG A 201 -14.35 10.72 19.01
CA ARG A 201 -15.07 10.17 20.17
C ARG A 201 -16.56 10.47 20.13
N ASP A 202 -16.94 11.71 19.81
CA ASP A 202 -18.34 12.14 19.70
C ASP A 202 -19.08 11.36 18.61
N ALA A 203 -18.37 10.99 17.53
CA ALA A 203 -18.90 10.13 16.47
C ALA A 203 -18.88 8.63 16.79
N GLY A 204 -18.40 8.22 17.98
CA GLY A 204 -18.24 6.80 18.35
C GLY A 204 -17.17 6.06 17.54
N ALA A 205 -16.24 6.77 16.91
CA ALA A 205 -15.19 6.19 16.07
C ALA A 205 -14.01 5.67 16.90
N ARG A 206 -13.28 4.69 16.35
CA ARG A 206 -12.04 4.17 16.93
C ARG A 206 -10.84 4.95 16.40
N LEU A 207 -9.92 5.31 17.28
CA LEU A 207 -8.69 6.02 16.93
C LEU A 207 -7.53 5.03 16.77
N GLY A 208 -6.91 5.03 15.60
CA GLY A 208 -5.64 4.34 15.35
C GLY A 208 -4.47 5.29 15.49
N VAL A 209 -3.46 4.92 16.27
CA VAL A 209 -2.19 5.65 16.38
C VAL A 209 -1.12 4.82 15.70
N MET A 210 -0.41 5.42 14.75
CA MET A 210 0.68 4.78 14.03
C MET A 210 1.90 5.69 14.02
N THR A 211 3.05 5.09 14.24
CA THR A 211 4.36 5.76 14.10
C THR A 211 4.95 5.39 12.75
N PHE A 212 5.52 6.37 12.06
CA PHE A 212 6.30 6.16 10.85
C PHE A 212 7.78 6.17 11.25
N SER A 213 8.54 5.13 10.87
CA SER A 213 10.00 5.24 10.81
C SER A 213 10.36 5.82 9.45
N SER A 214 10.93 7.03 9.41
CA SER A 214 11.58 7.51 8.19
C SER A 214 12.84 6.70 7.94
N MET A 215 12.96 6.08 6.76
CA MET A 215 14.26 5.64 6.23
C MET A 215 14.98 6.82 5.60
#